data_AF-A0A2D7WKU5-F1
#
_entry.id   AF-A0A2D7WKU5-F1
#
_cell.length_a   1.000
_cell.length_b   1.000
_cell.length_c   1.000
_cell.angle_alpha   90.00
_cell.angle_beta   90.00
_cell.angle_gamma   90.00
#
_symmetry.space_group_name_H-M   'P 1'
#
loop_
_entity.id
_entity.type
_entity.pdbx_description
1 polymer ?
#
loop_
_entity_poly.entity_id
_entity_poly.type
_entity_poly.pdbx_seq_one_letter_code
_entity_poly.pdbx_strand_id
1 'polypeptide(L)' 'MFSLFKKDPVAKLNKAYLAKLEKAMQAQRNGDIKAYSMITAEAEQIAAEMQQLKDAQHSGG' A
#
# COMPACT_ATOMS: atom_id res chain seq x y z
N MET A 1 -10.65 -17.55 -21.77
CA MET A 1 -11.36 -16.28 -21.50
C MET A 1 -10.88 -15.71 -20.17
N PHE A 2 -10.15 -14.59 -20.18
CA PHE A 2 -9.62 -13.92 -18.98
C PHE A 2 -10.70 -13.04 -18.32
N SER A 3 -11.44 -13.59 -17.36
CA SER A 3 -12.35 -12.81 -16.48
C SER A 3 -11.62 -12.02 -15.37
N LEU A 4 -10.31 -11.77 -15.52
CA LEU A 4 -9.45 -11.16 -14.50
C LEU A 4 -9.51 -9.62 -14.45
N PHE A 5 -10.58 -9.00 -14.96
CA PHE A 5 -10.75 -7.54 -14.98
C PHE A 5 -11.70 -6.96 -13.94
N LYS A 6 -12.02 -7.69 -12.86
CA LYS A 6 -12.39 -7.00 -11.62
C LYS A 6 -11.09 -6.50 -10.99
N LYS A 7 -10.68 -5.27 -11.34
CA LYS A 7 -9.59 -4.55 -10.68
C LYS A 7 -9.99 -4.39 -9.22
N ASP A 8 -9.53 -5.29 -8.36
CA ASP A 8 -9.66 -5.12 -6.93
C ASP A 8 -8.82 -3.90 -6.52
N PRO A 9 -9.46 -2.78 -6.11
CA PRO A 9 -8.75 -1.56 -5.75
C PRO A 9 -7.86 -1.79 -4.52
N VAL A 10 -8.23 -2.71 -3.62
CA VAL A 10 -7.42 -3.10 -2.47
C VAL A 10 -6.17 -3.85 -2.94
N ALA A 11 -6.29 -4.75 -3.91
CA ALA A 11 -5.13 -5.45 -4.47
C ALA A 11 -4.14 -4.49 -5.17
N LYS A 12 -4.64 -3.42 -5.81
CA LYS A 12 -3.78 -2.38 -6.41
C LYS A 12 -3.01 -1.61 -5.34
N LEU A 13 -3.68 -1.18 -4.28
CA LEU A 13 -3.05 -0.47 -3.17
C LEU A 13 -2.06 -1.37 -2.41
N ASN A 14 -2.38 -2.66 -2.23
CA ASN A 14 -1.48 -3.61 -1.58
C ASN A 14 -0.14 -3.73 -2.33
N LYS A 15 -0.17 -3.77 -3.67
CA LYS A 15 1.05 -3.75 -4.48
C LYS A 15 1.85 -2.46 -4.28
N ALA A 16 1.17 -1.30 -4.21
CA ALA A 16 1.83 -0.02 -3.98
C ALA A 16 2.46 0.05 -2.58
N TYR A 17 1.74 -0.45 -1.56
CA TYR A 17 2.21 -0.55 -0.19
C TYR A 17 3.49 -1.39 -0.09
N LEU A 18 3.48 -2.61 -0.66
CA LEU A 18 4.66 -3.49 -0.66
C LEU A 18 5.87 -2.84 -1.36
N ALA A 19 5.65 -2.14 -2.47
CA ALA A 19 6.71 -1.41 -3.16
C ALA A 19 7.27 -0.25 -2.32
N LYS A 20 6.45 0.42 -1.51
CA LYS A 20 6.93 1.44 -0.56
C LYS A 20 7.73 0.81 0.57
N LEU A 21 7.27 -0.32 1.13
CA LEU A 21 8.03 -1.04 2.16
C LEU A 21 9.40 -1.49 1.66
N GLU A 22 9.49 -2.02 0.44
CA GLU A 22 10.77 -2.40 -0.16
C GLU A 22 11.73 -1.20 -0.27
N LYS A 23 11.22 -0.06 -0.75
CA LYS A 23 12.00 1.19 -0.84
C LYS A 23 12.41 1.72 0.54
N ALA A 24 11.52 1.62 1.53
CA ALA A 24 11.83 2.00 2.91
C ALA A 24 12.96 1.12 3.47
N MET A 25 12.91 -0.20 3.28
CA MET A 25 13.98 -1.10 3.69
C MET A 25 15.31 -0.77 3.02
N GLN A 26 15.31 -0.44 1.73
CA GLN A 26 16.51 -0.01 1.02
C GLN A 26 17.06 1.31 1.59
N ALA A 27 16.20 2.30 1.84
CA ALA A 27 16.58 3.58 2.44
C ALA A 27 17.19 3.37 3.84
N GLN A 28 16.53 2.54 4.68
CA GLN A 28 17.03 2.20 6.01
C GLN A 28 18.38 1.49 5.94
N ARG A 29 18.54 0.50 5.05
CA ARG A 29 19.80 -0.24 4.86
C ARG A 29 20.95 0.66 4.40
N ASN A 30 20.63 1.69 3.62
CA ASN A 30 21.61 2.67 3.15
C ASN A 30 21.85 3.81 4.16
N GLY A 31 21.16 3.80 5.31
CA GLY A 31 21.29 4.84 6.33
C GLY A 31 20.56 6.15 6.01
N ASP A 32 19.71 6.19 4.98
CA ASP A 32 18.90 7.36 4.64
C ASP A 32 17.63 7.39 5.50
N ILE A 33 17.79 7.84 6.74
CA ILE A 33 16.71 7.89 7.73
C ILE A 33 15.61 8.87 7.30
N LYS A 34 15.96 9.97 6.63
CA LYS A 34 14.97 10.94 6.15
C LYS A 34 14.08 10.31 5.09
N ALA A 35 14.67 9.65 4.09
CA ALA A 35 13.88 8.96 3.08
C ALA A 35 13.08 7.80 3.69
N TYR A 36 13.66 7.04 4.61
CA TYR A 36 12.94 5.98 5.31
C TYR A 36 11.68 6.48 6.03
N SER A 37 11.79 7.57 6.80
CA SER A 37 10.64 8.16 7.49
C SER A 37 9.56 8.64 6.52
N MET A 38 9.95 9.32 5.43
CA MET A 38 9.00 9.80 4.42
C MET A 38 8.29 8.64 3.70
N ILE A 39 9.04 7.63 3.26
CA ILE A 39 8.48 6.48 2.52
C ILE A 39 7.58 5.64 3.43
N THR A 40 7.94 5.49 4.71
CA THR A 40 7.11 4.79 5.69
C THR A 40 5.78 5.52 5.93
N ALA A 41 5.80 6.85 6.06
CA ALA A 41 4.58 7.64 6.18
C ALA A 41 3.66 7.51 4.94
N GLU A 42 4.23 7.49 3.74
CA GLU A 42 3.48 7.22 2.49
C GLU A 42 2.90 5.80 2.47
N ALA A 43 3.61 4.81 3.01
CA ALA A 43 3.11 3.44 3.12
C ALA A 43 1.92 3.36 4.09
N GLU A 44 1.98 4.07 5.22
CA GLU A 44 0.87 4.15 6.18
C GLU A 44 -0.39 4.79 5.58
N GLN A 45 -0.23 5.83 4.76
CA GLN A 45 -1.36 6.43 4.03
C GLN A 45 -2.03 5.41 3.10
N ILE A 46 -1.25 4.63 2.35
CA ILE A 46 -1.79 3.56 1.48
C ILE A 46 -2.50 2.49 2.33
N ALA A 47 -1.97 2.15 3.51
CA ALA A 47 -2.60 1.19 4.41
C ALA A 47 -3.95 1.70 4.95
N ALA A 48 -4.04 2.99 5.29
CA ALA A 48 -5.28 3.62 5.71
C ALA A 48 -6.33 3.63 4.58
N GLU A 49 -5.94 3.98 3.35
CA GLU A 49 -6.83 3.92 2.18
C GLU A 49 -7.33 2.49 1.91
N MET A 50 -6.44 1.49 2.04
CA MET A 50 -6.83 0.08 1.92
C MET A 50 -7.87 -0.31 2.97
N GLN A 51 -7.68 0.12 4.22
CA GLN A 51 -8.61 -0.19 5.30
C GLN A 51 -9.99 0.43 5.03
N GLN A 52 -10.04 1.70 4.64
CA GLN A 52 -11.28 2.39 4.28
C GLN A 52 -12.03 1.69 3.15
N LEU A 53 -11.31 1.22 2.12
CA LEU A 53 -11.93 0.47 1.02
C LEU A 53 -12.45 -0.91 1.46
N LYS A 54 -11.72 -1.61 2.34
CA LYS A 54 -12.19 -2.89 2.90
C LYS A 54 -13.45 -2.69 3.73
N ASP A 55 -13.48 -1.65 4.56
CA ASP A 55 -14.62 -1.32 5.41
C ASP A 55 -15.84 -0.93 4.56
N ALA A 56 -15.64 -0.10 3.52
CA ALA A 56 -16.69 0.26 2.56
C ALA A 56 -17.22 -0.94 1.77
N GLN A 57 -16.38 -1.93 1.46
CA GLN A 57 -16.81 -3.17 0.81
C GLN A 57 -17.56 -4.12 1.76
N HIS A 58 -17.29 -4.08 3.06
CA HIS A 58 -17.95 -4.92 4.07
C HIS A 58 -19.27 -4.33 4.60
N SER A 59 -19.45 -3.01 4.52
CA SER A 59 -20.66 -2.31 5.04
C SER A 59 -21.79 -2.16 4.02
N GLY A 60 -21.70 -2.80 2.86
CA GLY A 60 -22.73 -2.85 1.82
C GLY A 60 -23.59 -4.12 1.77
N GLY A 61 -23.70 -4.85 2.89
CA GLY A 61 -24.54 -6.05 3.04
C GLY A 61 -25.95 -5.75 3.52
#